data_AF-A0AAJ0GDT3-F1
#
_entry.id   AF-A0AAJ0GDT3-F1
#
_cell.length_a   1.000
_cell.length_b   1.000
_cell.length_c   1.000
_cell.angle_alpha   90.00
_cell.angle_beta   90.00
_cell.angle_gamma   90.00
#
_symmetry.space_group_name_H-M   'P 1'
#
loop_
_entity.id
_entity.type
_entity.pdbx_description
1 polymer ?
#
loop_
_entity_poly.entity_id
_entity_poly.type
_entity_poly.pdbx_seq_one_letter_code
_entity_poly.pdbx_strand_id
1 'polypeptide(L)'
;MLSGGFKESTEAHATIELHDELEPLQALLHWLYRSTYEDSFADDSKTSSAVKLYAVADKYDVPKLQQLAAERLKSLCEELKKPSDLVDVLRLLVDGKYVREDDFTLGETVLPAIVNNFGAVFKLDEFKKFVLEYPVWALPLLDMLVMGRPSITTSGGDAVLKFHVKSVTGMILLTSGRHTDLTVLCNGRNFRGHKVVFDAASPVFSKMLSDGLDGGCKEATHKYTTIELHDSLGAVQSLLTFMYEDKYDDKYRGHGSRLCFAVKVYAIANKYQIPELQRLATVMLESLYLDFTEIPEFIIMFSVVPKYTYLEDDTLLELFARAIVRNVKALWKSEEFRKVVEQNHMLQTKVLDSLALCQTTWGAENVPIVAPMSVLPSGERVVNLRFGRNGSTIRYSSTGEVASAKHW
;
A
#
# COMPACT_ATOMS: atom_id res chain seq x y z
N MET A 1 -1.98 -11.53 -24.57
CA MET A 1 -1.11 -12.40 -25.38
C MET A 1 0.26 -12.43 -24.72
N LEU A 2 0.79 -13.62 -24.46
CA LEU A 2 2.16 -13.79 -23.98
C LEU A 2 3.08 -13.54 -25.18
N SER A 3 3.84 -12.44 -25.17
CA SER A 3 4.76 -12.09 -26.25
C SER A 3 6.19 -12.46 -25.83
N GLY A 4 6.82 -13.40 -26.53
CA GLY A 4 8.21 -13.76 -26.24
C GLY A 4 8.80 -14.95 -26.99
N GLY A 5 8.01 -15.68 -27.80
CA GLY A 5 8.51 -16.85 -28.52
C GLY A 5 8.87 -18.04 -27.62
N PHE A 6 8.38 -18.04 -26.38
CA PHE A 6 8.51 -19.15 -25.45
C PHE A 6 7.63 -20.32 -25.91
N LYS A 7 8.11 -21.55 -25.76
CA LYS A 7 7.35 -22.75 -26.14
C LYS A 7 6.06 -22.89 -25.34
N GLU A 8 6.08 -22.37 -24.12
CA GLU A 8 5.02 -22.32 -23.14
C GLU A 8 3.96 -21.24 -23.49
N SER A 9 4.31 -20.31 -24.39
CA SER A 9 3.41 -19.26 -24.90
C SER A 9 2.78 -19.66 -26.23
N THR A 10 1.92 -20.68 -26.25
CA THR A 10 1.10 -20.97 -27.44
C THR A 10 -0.14 -20.07 -27.47
N GLU A 11 -0.47 -19.54 -28.64
CA GLU A 11 -1.45 -18.45 -28.83
C GLU A 11 -2.91 -18.80 -28.50
N ALA A 12 -3.21 -20.06 -28.13
CA ALA A 12 -4.57 -20.56 -27.97
C ALA A 12 -5.03 -20.77 -26.51
N HIS A 13 -4.12 -20.81 -25.53
CA HIS A 13 -4.49 -21.17 -24.16
C HIS A 13 -4.02 -20.12 -23.12
N ALA A 14 -4.92 -19.78 -22.19
CA ALA A 14 -4.61 -18.98 -20.99
C ALA A 14 -3.84 -19.79 -19.93
N THR A 15 -3.16 -20.85 -20.35
CA THR A 15 -2.49 -21.82 -19.49
C THR A 15 -1.02 -21.83 -19.86
N ILE A 16 -0.17 -21.55 -18.88
CA ILE A 16 1.27 -21.74 -18.97
C ILE A 16 1.56 -23.09 -18.33
N GLU A 17 2.02 -24.04 -19.11
CA GLU A 17 2.45 -25.34 -18.61
C GLU A 17 3.93 -25.25 -18.20
N LEU A 18 4.21 -25.50 -16.92
CA LEU A 18 5.56 -25.50 -16.36
C LEU A 18 5.95 -26.94 -16.04
N HIS A 19 7.09 -27.40 -16.57
CA HIS A 19 7.59 -28.77 -16.40
C HIS A 19 8.56 -28.92 -15.22
N ASP A 20 8.36 -28.17 -14.13
CA ASP A 20 9.17 -28.23 -12.91
C ASP A 20 8.60 -29.20 -11.86
N GLU A 21 9.43 -29.54 -10.88
CA GLU A 21 8.95 -30.23 -9.67
C GLU A 21 7.84 -29.39 -9.00
N LEU A 22 6.76 -30.05 -8.58
CA LEU A 22 5.55 -29.39 -8.11
C LEU A 22 5.80 -28.60 -6.82
N GLU A 23 6.52 -29.19 -5.87
CA GLU A 23 6.69 -28.65 -4.53
C GLU A 23 7.58 -27.39 -4.51
N PRO A 24 8.75 -27.36 -5.17
CA PRO A 24 9.55 -26.13 -5.28
C PRO A 24 8.80 -25.03 -6.03
N LEU A 25 8.07 -25.39 -7.10
CA LEU A 25 7.26 -24.42 -7.85
C LEU A 25 6.12 -23.85 -6.99
N GLN A 26 5.43 -24.67 -6.21
CA GLN A 26 4.41 -24.22 -5.26
C GLN A 26 4.98 -23.26 -4.22
N ALA A 27 6.17 -23.56 -3.69
CA ALA A 27 6.85 -22.69 -2.73
C ALA A 27 7.26 -21.35 -3.36
N LEU A 28 7.76 -21.36 -4.60
CA LEU A 28 8.03 -20.14 -5.36
C LEU A 28 6.76 -19.31 -5.55
N LEU A 29 5.65 -19.95 -5.96
CA LEU A 29 4.36 -19.26 -6.12
C LEU A 29 3.84 -18.70 -4.80
N HIS A 30 3.91 -19.47 -3.71
CA HIS A 30 3.51 -19.01 -2.38
C HIS A 30 4.32 -17.80 -1.95
N TRP A 31 5.64 -17.83 -2.17
CA TRP A 31 6.51 -16.70 -1.92
C TRP A 31 6.17 -15.49 -2.79
N LEU A 32 5.88 -15.67 -4.09
CA LEU A 32 5.48 -14.55 -4.95
C LEU A 32 4.21 -13.85 -4.47
N TYR A 33 3.26 -14.56 -3.87
CA TYR A 33 2.00 -13.99 -3.40
C TYR A 33 2.01 -13.52 -1.95
N ARG A 34 2.84 -14.13 -1.09
CA ARG A 34 2.82 -13.90 0.36
C ARG A 34 4.15 -13.40 0.95
N SER A 35 5.21 -13.44 0.17
CA SER A 35 6.59 -13.16 0.62
C SER A 35 7.04 -14.06 1.77
N THR A 36 6.48 -15.26 1.86
CA THR A 36 6.76 -16.31 2.83
C THR A 36 6.67 -17.65 2.12
N TYR A 37 7.31 -18.70 2.63
CA TYR A 37 7.12 -20.08 2.16
C TYR A 37 7.29 -21.07 3.33
N GLU A 38 6.83 -22.30 3.15
CA GLU A 38 6.98 -23.37 4.15
C GLU A 38 8.37 -24.02 4.06
N ASP A 39 9.01 -24.20 5.22
CA ASP A 39 10.41 -24.66 5.33
C ASP A 39 10.65 -26.13 4.93
N SER A 40 9.61 -26.91 4.63
CA SER A 40 9.72 -28.33 4.30
C SER A 40 8.65 -28.75 3.30
N PHE A 41 9.06 -29.42 2.23
CA PHE A 41 8.14 -30.15 1.35
C PHE A 41 7.82 -31.52 1.98
N ALA A 42 6.61 -32.03 1.76
CA ALA A 42 6.04 -33.14 2.52
C ALA A 42 6.94 -34.39 2.61
N ASP A 43 7.76 -34.65 1.58
CA ASP A 43 8.62 -35.83 1.47
C ASP A 43 10.14 -35.51 1.44
N ASP A 44 10.54 -34.23 1.59
CA ASP A 44 11.94 -33.81 1.54
C ASP A 44 12.48 -33.43 2.92
N SER A 45 13.79 -33.64 3.12
CA SER A 45 14.47 -32.99 4.23
C SER A 45 14.40 -31.47 4.07
N LYS A 46 14.48 -30.71 5.17
CA LYS A 46 14.50 -29.24 5.10
C LYS A 46 15.67 -28.72 4.26
N THR A 47 16.83 -29.39 4.32
CA THR A 47 17.99 -29.05 3.50
C THR A 47 17.75 -29.34 2.03
N SER A 48 17.11 -30.47 1.70
CA SER A 48 16.67 -30.78 0.33
C SER A 48 15.70 -29.72 -0.19
N SER A 49 14.70 -29.37 0.62
CA SER A 49 13.72 -28.34 0.28
C SER A 49 14.37 -26.99 -0.02
N ALA A 50 15.35 -26.59 0.79
CA ALA A 50 16.09 -25.34 0.58
C ALA A 50 16.93 -25.34 -0.72
N VAL A 51 17.61 -26.44 -1.04
CA VAL A 51 18.38 -26.57 -2.29
C VAL A 51 17.46 -26.53 -3.51
N LYS A 52 16.34 -27.26 -3.47
CA LYS A 52 15.37 -27.26 -4.58
C LYS A 52 14.70 -25.89 -4.76
N LEU A 53 14.41 -25.19 -3.67
CA LEU A 53 13.88 -23.83 -3.73
C LEU A 53 14.90 -22.83 -4.31
N TYR A 54 16.18 -22.98 -3.97
CA TYR A 54 17.25 -22.21 -4.58
C TYR A 54 17.31 -22.45 -6.09
N ALA A 55 17.27 -23.71 -6.51
CA ALA A 55 17.31 -24.11 -7.92
C ALA A 55 16.18 -23.49 -8.75
N VAL A 56 14.93 -23.59 -8.24
CA VAL A 56 13.78 -23.03 -8.95
C VAL A 56 13.82 -21.49 -8.93
N ALA A 57 14.29 -20.87 -7.84
CA ALA A 57 14.44 -19.42 -7.79
C ALA A 57 15.50 -18.90 -8.79
N ASP A 58 16.63 -19.61 -8.95
CA ASP A 58 17.64 -19.30 -9.97
C ASP A 58 17.05 -19.43 -11.39
N LYS A 59 16.39 -20.57 -11.66
CA LYS A 59 15.77 -20.86 -12.96
C LYS A 59 14.81 -19.77 -13.43
N TYR A 60 14.01 -19.23 -12.51
CA TYR A 60 12.99 -18.22 -12.80
C TYR A 60 13.46 -16.78 -12.53
N ASP A 61 14.76 -16.57 -12.28
CA ASP A 61 15.36 -15.27 -11.98
C ASP A 61 14.61 -14.53 -10.86
N VAL A 62 14.55 -15.18 -9.69
CA VAL A 62 13.97 -14.63 -8.45
C VAL A 62 15.07 -14.49 -7.39
N PRO A 63 16.01 -13.52 -7.54
CA PRO A 63 17.24 -13.46 -6.73
C PRO A 63 17.00 -13.36 -5.22
N LYS A 64 15.91 -12.70 -4.81
CA LYS A 64 15.57 -12.58 -3.38
C LYS A 64 15.18 -13.90 -2.75
N LEU A 65 14.43 -14.73 -3.49
CA LEU A 65 14.04 -16.07 -3.03
C LEU A 65 15.25 -16.99 -3.05
N GLN A 66 16.11 -16.87 -4.07
CA GLN A 66 17.38 -17.58 -4.16
C GLN A 66 18.28 -17.28 -2.94
N GLN A 67 18.47 -16.00 -2.60
CA GLN A 67 19.23 -15.59 -1.41
C GLN A 67 18.61 -16.16 -0.13
N LEU A 68 17.30 -16.03 0.04
CA LEU A 68 16.60 -16.51 1.24
C LEU A 68 16.72 -18.03 1.40
N ALA A 69 16.65 -18.78 0.30
CA ALA A 69 16.85 -20.23 0.30
C ALA A 69 18.28 -20.62 0.70
N ALA A 70 19.30 -19.89 0.20
CA ALA A 70 20.70 -20.10 0.60
C ALA A 70 20.93 -19.80 2.09
N GLU A 71 20.42 -18.68 2.59
CA GLU A 71 20.48 -18.32 4.01
C GLU A 71 19.78 -19.38 4.87
N ARG A 72 18.64 -19.90 4.42
CA ARG A 72 17.93 -20.96 5.13
C ARG A 72 18.73 -22.26 5.16
N LEU A 73 19.33 -22.66 4.03
CA LEU A 73 20.21 -23.83 3.97
C LEU A 73 21.37 -23.71 4.96
N LYS A 74 21.98 -22.52 5.05
CA LYS A 74 23.06 -22.25 6.01
C LYS A 74 22.65 -22.56 7.44
N SER A 75 21.54 -22.00 7.90
CA SER A 75 21.03 -22.23 9.26
C SER A 75 20.70 -23.69 9.50
N LEU A 76 20.09 -24.37 8.52
CA LEU A 76 19.79 -25.79 8.62
C LEU A 76 21.05 -26.65 8.75
N CYS A 77 22.12 -26.34 8.00
CA CYS A 77 23.40 -27.03 8.11
C CYS A 77 24.06 -26.85 9.48
N GLU A 78 23.87 -25.70 10.13
CA GLU A 78 24.36 -25.46 11.50
C GLU A 78 23.55 -26.23 12.56
N GLU A 79 22.28 -26.53 12.29
CA GLU A 79 21.39 -27.31 13.17
C GLU A 79 21.58 -28.84 13.04
N LEU A 80 22.26 -29.32 11.98
CA LEU A 80 22.47 -30.74 11.73
C LEU A 80 23.30 -31.39 12.84
N LYS A 81 22.77 -32.47 13.41
CA LYS A 81 23.42 -33.21 14.51
C LYS A 81 24.31 -34.34 14.03
N LYS A 82 24.04 -34.90 12.84
CA LYS A 82 24.77 -36.05 12.31
C LYS A 82 25.72 -35.59 11.21
N PRO A 83 27.01 -35.95 11.27
CA PRO A 83 27.96 -35.67 10.21
C PRO A 83 27.59 -36.28 8.85
N SER A 84 26.85 -37.41 8.83
CA SER A 84 26.35 -38.03 7.59
C SER A 84 25.39 -37.13 6.83
N ASP A 85 24.53 -36.41 7.54
CA ASP A 85 23.49 -35.56 6.93
C ASP A 85 24.13 -34.39 6.16
N LEU A 86 25.31 -33.91 6.60
CA LEU A 86 26.09 -32.91 5.87
C LEU A 86 26.65 -33.45 4.55
N VAL A 87 27.04 -34.72 4.51
CA VAL A 87 27.52 -35.39 3.28
C VAL A 87 26.36 -35.57 2.30
N ASP A 88 25.16 -35.87 2.79
CA ASP A 88 23.96 -35.97 1.96
C ASP A 88 23.60 -34.63 1.32
N VAL A 89 23.80 -33.50 2.03
CA VAL A 89 23.66 -32.16 1.43
C VAL A 89 24.68 -31.94 0.32
N LEU A 90 25.95 -32.27 0.52
CA LEU A 90 26.98 -32.14 -0.52
C LEU A 90 26.65 -32.96 -1.78
N ARG A 91 26.16 -34.18 -1.59
CA ARG A 91 25.70 -35.04 -2.69
C ARG A 91 24.56 -34.43 -3.46
N LEU A 92 23.61 -33.80 -2.78
CA LEU A 92 22.49 -33.13 -3.42
C LEU A 92 22.95 -31.94 -4.30
N LEU A 93 23.99 -31.22 -3.88
CA LEU A 93 24.53 -30.08 -4.63
C LEU A 93 25.25 -30.50 -5.92
N VAL A 94 25.80 -31.72 -5.97
CA VAL A 94 26.52 -32.24 -7.15
C VAL A 94 25.67 -33.16 -8.03
N ASP A 95 24.43 -33.45 -7.65
CA ASP A 95 23.49 -34.31 -8.41
C ASP A 95 23.19 -33.73 -9.80
N GLY A 96 23.64 -32.50 -10.11
CA GLY A 96 23.51 -31.83 -11.42
C GLY A 96 22.07 -31.45 -11.79
N LYS A 97 21.10 -31.96 -11.03
CA LYS A 97 19.67 -31.73 -11.20
C LYS A 97 19.20 -30.38 -10.68
N TYR A 98 19.87 -29.84 -9.66
CA TYR A 98 19.39 -28.69 -8.90
C TYR A 98 20.33 -27.48 -8.96
N VAL A 99 21.64 -27.69 -9.02
CA VAL A 99 22.63 -26.60 -9.04
C VAL A 99 23.42 -26.71 -10.33
N ARG A 100 23.65 -25.57 -10.98
CA ARG A 100 24.48 -25.52 -12.19
C ARG A 100 25.92 -25.84 -11.83
N GLU A 101 26.65 -26.50 -12.72
CA GLU A 101 28.05 -26.89 -12.49
C GLU A 101 28.99 -25.69 -12.27
N ASP A 102 28.63 -24.51 -12.79
CA ASP A 102 29.37 -23.25 -12.64
C ASP A 102 28.98 -22.43 -11.40
N ASP A 103 27.92 -22.82 -10.69
CA ASP A 103 27.43 -22.12 -9.49
C ASP A 103 27.88 -22.81 -8.21
N PHE A 104 28.91 -22.25 -7.57
CA PHE A 104 29.42 -22.74 -6.29
C PHE A 104 28.83 -22.02 -5.06
N THR A 105 27.81 -21.16 -5.24
CA THR A 105 27.25 -20.32 -4.17
C THR A 105 26.72 -21.13 -2.99
N LEU A 106 25.97 -22.21 -3.26
CA LEU A 106 25.52 -23.12 -2.21
C LEU A 106 26.69 -23.91 -1.59
N GLY A 107 27.77 -24.14 -2.35
CA GLY A 107 29.01 -24.71 -1.83
C GLY A 107 29.66 -23.82 -0.78
N GLU A 108 29.80 -22.52 -1.06
CA GLU A 108 30.30 -21.53 -0.09
C GLU A 108 29.43 -21.47 1.18
N THR A 109 28.14 -21.74 1.04
CA THR A 109 27.17 -21.75 2.14
C THR A 109 27.35 -22.95 3.06
N VAL A 110 27.60 -24.14 2.51
CA VAL A 110 27.67 -25.41 3.26
C VAL A 110 29.07 -25.70 3.81
N LEU A 111 30.13 -25.26 3.11
CA LEU A 111 31.51 -25.51 3.51
C LEU A 111 31.86 -25.09 4.96
N PRO A 112 31.41 -23.94 5.49
CA PRO A 112 31.64 -23.60 6.89
C PRO A 112 31.13 -24.65 7.87
N ALA A 113 29.96 -25.25 7.60
CA ALA A 113 29.40 -26.30 8.45
C ALA A 113 30.23 -27.59 8.36
N ILE A 114 30.75 -27.93 7.18
CA ILE A 114 31.69 -29.05 6.99
C ILE A 114 32.97 -28.81 7.79
N VAL A 115 33.58 -27.64 7.68
CA VAL A 115 34.83 -27.28 8.37
C VAL A 115 34.65 -27.36 9.90
N ASN A 116 33.55 -26.82 10.43
CA ASN A 116 33.25 -26.89 11.86
C ASN A 116 33.09 -28.34 12.37
N ASN A 117 32.67 -29.26 11.49
CA ASN A 117 32.46 -30.68 11.80
C ASN A 117 33.52 -31.61 11.19
N PHE A 118 34.63 -31.05 10.70
CA PHE A 118 35.55 -31.77 9.79
C PHE A 118 36.11 -33.05 10.41
N GLY A 119 36.49 -33.02 11.68
CA GLY A 119 37.06 -34.20 12.36
C GLY A 119 36.11 -35.41 12.44
N ALA A 120 34.79 -35.18 12.40
CA ALA A 120 33.78 -36.24 12.36
C ALA A 120 33.43 -36.62 10.91
N VAL A 121 33.23 -35.62 10.03
CA VAL A 121 32.91 -35.82 8.62
C VAL A 121 34.02 -36.56 7.87
N PHE A 122 35.29 -36.23 8.12
CA PHE A 122 36.45 -36.85 7.46
C PHE A 122 36.60 -38.35 7.75
N LYS A 123 36.03 -38.83 8.86
CA LYS A 123 36.06 -40.27 9.20
C LYS A 123 35.08 -41.09 8.37
N LEU A 124 34.06 -40.46 7.79
CA LEU A 124 33.05 -41.11 6.96
C LEU A 124 33.65 -41.51 5.61
N ASP A 125 33.47 -42.76 5.22
CA ASP A 125 33.97 -43.25 3.93
C ASP A 125 33.19 -42.63 2.76
N GLU A 126 31.93 -42.29 2.99
CA GLU A 126 31.07 -41.56 2.06
C GLU A 126 31.66 -40.19 1.68
N PHE A 127 32.23 -39.49 2.66
CA PHE A 127 32.84 -38.18 2.43
C PHE A 127 34.16 -38.30 1.66
N LYS A 128 35.00 -39.28 2.02
CA LYS A 128 36.24 -39.54 1.29
C LYS A 128 35.96 -39.87 -0.17
N LYS A 129 34.95 -40.72 -0.42
CA LYS A 129 34.48 -41.06 -1.76
C LYS A 129 33.99 -39.81 -2.51
N PHE A 130 33.18 -38.97 -1.86
CA PHE A 130 32.70 -37.72 -2.44
C PHE A 130 33.84 -36.79 -2.89
N VAL A 131 34.85 -36.53 -2.05
CA VAL A 131 35.98 -35.65 -2.40
C VAL A 131 36.81 -36.19 -3.57
N LEU A 132 36.93 -37.52 -3.68
CA LEU A 132 37.59 -38.17 -4.82
C LEU A 132 36.78 -38.07 -6.12
N GLU A 133 35.45 -38.20 -6.02
CA GLU A 133 34.53 -38.11 -7.16
C GLU A 133 34.36 -36.67 -7.65
N TYR A 134 34.41 -35.68 -6.75
CA TYR A 134 34.20 -34.26 -7.06
C TYR A 134 35.37 -33.38 -6.58
N PRO A 135 36.56 -33.44 -7.24
CA PRO A 135 37.75 -32.71 -6.81
C PRO A 135 37.60 -31.19 -6.75
N VAL A 136 36.62 -30.62 -7.46
CA VAL A 136 36.30 -29.18 -7.42
C VAL A 136 35.97 -28.70 -6.00
N TRP A 137 35.46 -29.59 -5.14
CA TRP A 137 35.17 -29.29 -3.72
C TRP A 137 36.39 -29.35 -2.82
N ALA A 138 37.49 -29.98 -3.26
CA ALA A 138 38.67 -30.20 -2.43
C ALA A 138 39.45 -28.90 -2.18
N LEU A 139 39.63 -28.07 -3.21
CA LEU A 139 40.42 -26.83 -3.09
C LEU A 139 39.75 -25.80 -2.16
N PRO A 140 38.47 -25.44 -2.32
CA PRO A 140 37.81 -24.50 -1.40
C PRO A 140 37.76 -24.99 0.04
N LEU A 141 37.60 -26.30 0.24
CA LEU A 141 37.63 -26.92 1.56
C LEU A 141 39.02 -26.81 2.20
N LEU A 142 40.08 -27.12 1.45
CA LEU A 142 41.47 -26.99 1.91
C LEU A 142 41.82 -25.54 2.22
N ASP A 143 41.40 -24.59 1.37
CA ASP A 143 41.60 -23.17 1.60
C ASP A 143 40.97 -22.74 2.93
N MET A 144 39.71 -23.12 3.23
CA MET A 144 39.09 -22.78 4.52
C MET A 144 39.77 -23.45 5.72
N LEU A 145 40.26 -24.68 5.58
CA LEU A 145 40.94 -25.42 6.65
C LEU A 145 42.33 -24.86 6.97
N VAL A 146 43.06 -24.41 5.94
CA VAL A 146 44.45 -23.95 6.05
C VAL A 146 44.53 -22.44 6.33
N MET A 147 43.74 -21.64 5.61
CA MET A 147 43.80 -20.17 5.66
C MET A 147 42.81 -19.56 6.66
N GLY A 148 41.89 -20.36 7.22
CA GLY A 148 40.79 -19.87 8.05
C GLY A 148 39.66 -19.25 7.22
N ARG A 149 38.54 -18.88 7.87
CA ARG A 149 37.36 -18.34 7.15
C ARG A 149 37.75 -17.08 6.36
N PRO A 150 37.45 -16.99 5.05
CA PRO A 150 37.57 -15.73 4.35
C PRO A 150 36.66 -14.68 5.03
N SER A 151 37.21 -13.49 5.27
CA SER A 151 36.45 -12.36 5.81
C SER A 151 35.52 -11.83 4.71
N ILE A 152 34.36 -12.46 4.55
CA ILE A 152 33.30 -11.90 3.71
C ILE A 152 32.72 -10.74 4.51
N THR A 153 33.07 -9.52 4.12
CA THR A 153 32.37 -8.31 4.56
C THR A 153 30.96 -8.37 3.98
N THR A 154 30.00 -8.88 4.75
CA THR A 154 28.58 -8.70 4.46
C THR A 154 28.23 -7.22 4.69
N SER A 155 28.45 -6.39 3.68
CA SER A 155 27.77 -5.11 3.60
C SER A 155 26.29 -5.38 3.35
N GLY A 156 25.46 -5.33 4.39
CA GLY A 156 24.01 -5.40 4.26
C GLY A 156 23.29 -6.15 5.37
N GLY A 157 23.67 -5.91 6.63
CA GLY A 157 22.75 -6.16 7.74
C GLY A 157 21.69 -5.04 7.79
N ASP A 158 20.47 -5.42 8.16
CA ASP A 158 19.26 -4.59 8.29
C ASP A 158 18.60 -4.10 7.01
N ALA A 159 17.84 -5.00 6.41
CA ALA A 159 16.45 -4.67 6.14
C ALA A 159 15.60 -5.93 6.33
N VAL A 160 14.78 -5.93 7.39
CA VAL A 160 13.54 -6.70 7.38
C VAL A 160 12.72 -6.15 6.22
N LEU A 161 12.96 -6.66 5.02
CA LEU A 161 12.22 -6.30 3.82
C LEU A 161 10.85 -6.97 3.92
N LYS A 162 9.95 -6.31 4.65
CA LYS A 162 8.50 -6.47 4.45
C LYS A 162 8.17 -5.96 3.04
N PHE A 163 8.39 -6.80 2.05
CA PHE A 163 8.00 -6.49 0.69
C PHE A 163 6.64 -7.11 0.44
N HIS A 164 5.63 -6.25 0.43
CA HIS A 164 4.39 -6.54 -0.26
C HIS A 164 4.70 -6.49 -1.76
N VAL A 165 4.04 -7.33 -2.56
CA VAL A 165 4.08 -7.36 -4.05
C VAL A 165 3.94 -5.96 -4.70
N LYS A 166 3.51 -4.95 -3.93
CA LYS A 166 3.29 -3.55 -4.29
C LYS A 166 4.54 -2.65 -4.46
N SER A 167 5.76 -2.98 -4.01
CA SER A 167 6.76 -1.89 -3.79
C SER A 167 7.80 -1.60 -4.90
N VAL A 168 7.92 -2.36 -6.00
CA VAL A 168 8.78 -1.98 -7.18
C VAL A 168 8.18 -2.48 -8.49
N THR A 169 7.60 -3.67 -8.50
CA THR A 169 6.98 -4.28 -9.68
C THR A 169 5.71 -3.55 -10.13
N GLY A 170 4.93 -3.01 -9.17
CA GLY A 170 3.65 -2.36 -9.44
C GLY A 170 3.73 -1.19 -10.42
N MET A 171 4.69 -0.26 -10.24
CA MET A 171 4.81 0.88 -11.17
C MET A 171 5.27 0.49 -12.56
N ILE A 172 6.16 -0.49 -12.66
CA ILE A 172 6.62 -0.98 -13.95
C ILE A 172 5.42 -1.53 -14.74
N LEU A 173 4.51 -2.25 -14.08
CA LEU A 173 3.29 -2.76 -14.71
C LEU A 173 2.34 -1.61 -15.12
N LEU A 174 2.07 -0.66 -14.24
CA LEU A 174 1.19 0.47 -14.53
C LEU A 174 1.71 1.35 -15.69
N THR A 175 3.01 1.67 -15.70
CA THR A 175 3.61 2.58 -16.69
C THR A 175 3.91 1.91 -18.03
N SER A 176 4.40 0.66 -18.02
CA SER A 176 4.67 -0.07 -19.28
C SER A 176 3.38 -0.51 -19.97
N GLY A 177 2.31 -0.74 -19.20
CA GLY A 177 1.05 -1.28 -19.71
C GLY A 177 1.19 -2.66 -20.34
N ARG A 178 2.21 -3.44 -19.94
CA ARG A 178 2.37 -4.83 -20.36
C ARG A 178 1.28 -5.69 -19.71
N HIS A 179 0.71 -6.62 -20.47
CA HIS A 179 -0.29 -7.59 -20.00
C HIS A 179 -1.59 -6.98 -19.42
N THR A 180 -1.88 -5.72 -19.74
CA THR A 180 -3.10 -5.05 -19.28
C THR A 180 -4.33 -5.64 -19.93
N ASP A 181 -5.33 -5.95 -19.13
CA ASP A 181 -6.64 -6.48 -19.51
C ASP A 181 -7.79 -5.54 -19.13
N LEU A 182 -7.45 -4.34 -18.65
CA LEU A 182 -8.36 -3.27 -18.26
C LEU A 182 -7.88 -1.92 -18.78
N THR A 183 -8.82 -1.08 -19.20
CA THR A 183 -8.65 0.33 -19.54
C THR A 183 -9.53 1.15 -18.60
N VAL A 184 -8.96 2.20 -18.02
CA VAL A 184 -9.70 3.18 -17.23
C VAL A 184 -9.74 4.48 -18.02
N LEU A 185 -10.94 4.91 -18.40
CA LEU A 185 -11.19 6.18 -19.05
C LEU A 185 -11.50 7.23 -17.98
N CYS A 186 -10.80 8.35 -17.97
CA CYS A 186 -11.10 9.47 -17.10
C CYS A 186 -10.87 10.79 -17.83
N ASN A 187 -11.92 11.60 -17.98
CA ASN A 187 -11.88 12.90 -18.65
C ASN A 187 -11.16 12.85 -20.04
N GLY A 188 -11.47 11.83 -20.85
CA GLY A 188 -10.87 11.63 -22.17
C GLY A 188 -9.45 11.04 -22.16
N ARG A 189 -8.88 10.73 -21.00
CA ARG A 189 -7.58 10.03 -20.90
C ARG A 189 -7.77 8.55 -20.58
N ASN A 190 -6.96 7.72 -21.25
CA ASN A 190 -6.94 6.28 -21.05
C ASN A 190 -5.75 5.88 -20.17
N PHE A 191 -6.04 5.07 -19.16
CA PHE A 191 -5.05 4.43 -18.29
C PHE A 191 -5.16 2.92 -18.48
N ARG A 192 -4.07 2.24 -18.80
CA ARG A 192 -4.07 0.78 -18.89
C ARG A 192 -3.79 0.18 -17.52
N GLY A 193 -4.50 -0.89 -17.16
CA GLY A 193 -4.41 -1.54 -15.86
C GLY A 193 -4.71 -3.03 -15.91
N HIS A 194 -4.72 -3.66 -14.73
CA HIS A 194 -4.88 -5.10 -14.55
C HIS A 194 -6.09 -5.36 -13.65
N LYS A 195 -7.04 -6.18 -14.11
CA LYS A 195 -8.26 -6.48 -13.35
C LYS A 195 -7.97 -7.00 -11.94
N VAL A 196 -7.00 -7.90 -11.79
CA VAL A 196 -6.60 -8.47 -10.51
C VAL A 196 -6.12 -7.42 -9.49
N VAL A 197 -5.48 -6.34 -9.95
CA VAL A 197 -5.04 -5.26 -9.06
C VAL A 197 -6.23 -4.45 -8.57
N PHE A 198 -7.19 -4.17 -9.44
CA PHE A 198 -8.40 -3.42 -9.09
C PHE A 198 -9.31 -4.23 -8.16
N ASP A 199 -9.52 -5.51 -8.50
CA ASP A 199 -10.28 -6.47 -7.69
C ASP A 199 -9.72 -6.58 -6.26
N ALA A 200 -8.41 -6.79 -6.14
CA ALA A 200 -7.75 -6.91 -4.83
C ALA A 200 -7.72 -5.60 -4.03
N ALA A 201 -7.72 -4.44 -4.70
CA ALA A 201 -7.56 -3.14 -4.03
C ALA A 201 -8.88 -2.54 -3.53
N SER A 202 -10.02 -2.92 -4.09
CA SER A 202 -11.30 -2.28 -3.81
C SER A 202 -12.47 -3.27 -3.95
N PRO A 203 -13.30 -3.42 -2.90
CA PRO A 203 -14.55 -4.17 -3.00
C PRO A 203 -15.50 -3.62 -4.08
N VAL A 204 -15.46 -2.31 -4.33
CA VAL A 204 -16.27 -1.66 -5.36
C VAL A 204 -15.80 -2.10 -6.75
N PHE A 205 -14.50 -2.06 -7.01
CA PHE A 205 -13.97 -2.57 -8.28
C PHE A 205 -14.13 -4.07 -8.42
N SER A 206 -13.95 -4.85 -7.35
CA SER A 206 -14.22 -6.29 -7.34
C SER A 206 -15.65 -6.57 -7.79
N LYS A 207 -16.64 -5.89 -7.18
CA LYS A 207 -18.04 -5.99 -7.57
C LYS A 207 -18.30 -5.56 -9.02
N MET A 208 -17.67 -4.47 -9.47
CA MET A 208 -17.76 -4.01 -10.86
C MET A 208 -17.21 -5.04 -11.85
N LEU A 209 -16.22 -5.85 -11.44
CA LEU A 209 -15.58 -6.87 -12.26
C LEU A 209 -16.29 -8.24 -12.16
N SER A 210 -16.90 -8.58 -11.01
CA SER A 210 -17.50 -9.90 -10.71
C SER A 210 -18.95 -10.03 -11.14
N ASP A 211 -19.80 -9.02 -10.90
CA ASP A 211 -21.26 -9.15 -10.99
C ASP A 211 -21.78 -9.12 -12.43
N GLY A 212 -20.90 -9.28 -13.43
CA GLY A 212 -21.28 -9.30 -14.82
C GLY A 212 -22.12 -8.11 -15.25
N LEU A 213 -21.91 -6.90 -14.69
CA LEU A 213 -22.54 -5.63 -15.12
C LEU A 213 -24.06 -5.64 -15.41
N ASP A 214 -24.82 -6.62 -14.91
CA ASP A 214 -26.29 -6.60 -14.94
C ASP A 214 -26.87 -5.95 -13.67
N GLY A 215 -26.00 -5.60 -12.70
CA GLY A 215 -26.34 -4.96 -11.43
C GLY A 215 -26.42 -3.42 -11.44
N GLY A 216 -26.59 -2.77 -12.60
CA GLY A 216 -26.91 -1.34 -12.68
C GLY A 216 -25.77 -0.34 -12.43
N CYS A 217 -24.50 -0.74 -12.52
CA CYS A 217 -23.37 0.22 -12.51
C CYS A 217 -23.28 0.97 -13.84
N LYS A 218 -23.34 2.30 -13.79
CA LYS A 218 -23.38 3.18 -14.98
C LYS A 218 -22.01 3.40 -15.61
N GLU A 219 -20.95 3.08 -14.86
CA GLU A 219 -19.55 3.36 -15.18
C GLU A 219 -18.90 2.35 -16.13
N ALA A 220 -19.60 1.27 -16.49
CA ALA A 220 -19.05 0.22 -17.34
C ALA A 220 -19.77 0.16 -18.69
N THR A 221 -19.03 0.19 -19.79
CA THR A 221 -19.57 0.14 -21.16
C THR A 221 -18.88 -0.91 -22.03
N HIS A 222 -19.47 -1.15 -23.22
CA HIS A 222 -19.38 -2.38 -24.01
C HIS A 222 -18.02 -3.10 -24.05
N LYS A 223 -18.08 -4.40 -23.70
CA LYS A 223 -17.06 -5.45 -23.78
C LYS A 223 -15.94 -5.40 -22.72
N TYR A 224 -16.36 -5.51 -21.45
CA TYR A 224 -15.64 -6.16 -20.32
C TYR A 224 -14.21 -5.69 -19.98
N THR A 225 -13.75 -4.57 -20.53
CA THR A 225 -12.35 -4.13 -20.47
C THR A 225 -12.19 -2.63 -20.26
N THR A 226 -13.28 -1.86 -20.15
CA THR A 226 -13.20 -0.40 -19.93
C THR A 226 -14.09 0.03 -18.75
N ILE A 227 -13.52 0.81 -17.82
CA ILE A 227 -14.23 1.49 -16.73
C ILE A 227 -14.09 3.00 -16.94
N GLU A 228 -15.19 3.73 -16.90
CA GLU A 228 -15.20 5.18 -17.01
C GLU A 228 -15.34 5.85 -15.63
N LEU A 229 -14.33 6.61 -15.22
CA LEU A 229 -14.32 7.38 -13.99
C LEU A 229 -14.51 8.87 -14.30
N HIS A 230 -15.60 9.44 -13.80
CA HIS A 230 -15.93 10.87 -13.96
C HIS A 230 -15.29 11.76 -12.88
N ASP A 231 -14.37 11.21 -12.09
CA ASP A 231 -13.67 11.92 -11.02
C ASP A 231 -12.54 12.83 -11.56
N SER A 232 -11.93 13.62 -10.68
CA SER A 232 -10.83 14.49 -11.11
C SER A 232 -9.62 13.68 -11.56
N LEU A 233 -9.01 14.06 -12.68
CA LEU A 233 -7.89 13.34 -13.27
C LEU A 233 -6.74 13.09 -12.27
N GLY A 234 -6.33 14.13 -11.52
CA GLY A 234 -5.25 14.01 -10.54
C GLY A 234 -5.59 13.03 -9.41
N ALA A 235 -6.85 13.01 -8.94
CA ALA A 235 -7.27 12.05 -7.91
C ALA A 235 -7.30 10.61 -8.44
N VAL A 236 -7.73 10.40 -9.68
CA VAL A 236 -7.66 9.10 -10.36
C VAL A 236 -6.21 8.64 -10.50
N GLN A 237 -5.29 9.53 -10.86
CA GLN A 237 -3.86 9.18 -10.95
C GLN A 237 -3.26 8.81 -9.59
N SER A 238 -3.64 9.50 -8.51
CA SER A 238 -3.26 9.13 -7.15
C SER A 238 -3.85 7.79 -6.73
N LEU A 239 -5.14 7.55 -7.03
CA LEU A 239 -5.80 6.27 -6.80
C LEU A 239 -5.05 5.12 -7.48
N LEU A 240 -4.74 5.27 -8.78
CA LEU A 240 -4.02 4.26 -9.55
C LEU A 240 -2.60 4.05 -8.99
N THR A 241 -1.88 5.12 -8.69
CA THR A 241 -0.54 5.02 -8.10
C THR A 241 -0.59 4.29 -6.76
N PHE A 242 -1.56 4.62 -5.91
CA PHE A 242 -1.74 3.96 -4.63
C PHE A 242 -2.04 2.47 -4.78
N MET A 243 -2.94 2.08 -5.69
CA MET A 243 -3.26 0.66 -5.90
C MET A 243 -2.05 -0.17 -6.34
N TYR A 244 -1.11 0.42 -7.07
CA TYR A 244 0.10 -0.26 -7.54
C TYR A 244 1.31 -0.11 -6.62
N GLU A 245 1.42 0.97 -5.84
CA GLU A 245 2.61 1.29 -5.03
C GLU A 245 2.40 1.32 -3.53
N ASP A 246 1.14 1.40 -3.07
CA ASP A 246 0.79 1.76 -1.69
C ASP A 246 1.32 3.15 -1.27
N LYS A 247 1.59 4.02 -2.25
CA LYS A 247 2.12 5.37 -2.03
C LYS A 247 1.10 6.45 -2.36
N TYR A 248 1.09 7.48 -1.54
CA TYR A 248 0.31 8.68 -1.74
C TYR A 248 1.18 9.92 -1.50
N ASP A 249 1.21 10.79 -2.49
CA ASP A 249 1.85 12.10 -2.47
C ASP A 249 1.02 13.10 -3.30
N ASP A 250 1.48 14.34 -3.40
CA ASP A 250 0.77 15.41 -4.09
C ASP A 250 1.26 15.66 -5.53
N LYS A 251 1.97 14.70 -6.15
CA LYS A 251 2.60 14.87 -7.47
C LYS A 251 1.61 15.16 -8.60
N TYR A 252 0.39 14.65 -8.50
CA TYR A 252 -0.65 14.83 -9.53
C TYR A 252 -1.56 16.04 -9.30
N ARG A 253 -1.24 16.91 -8.33
CA ARG A 253 -2.03 18.13 -8.10
C ARG A 253 -1.84 19.18 -9.22
N GLY A 254 -0.76 19.09 -9.97
CA GLY A 254 -0.33 20.13 -10.90
C GLY A 254 -0.03 21.44 -10.17
N HIS A 255 -0.56 22.56 -10.67
CA HIS A 255 -0.49 23.86 -10.00
C HIS A 255 -1.64 24.11 -9.01
N GLY A 256 -2.50 23.11 -8.76
CA GLY A 256 -3.64 23.25 -7.85
C GLY A 256 -3.25 23.22 -6.36
N SER A 257 -4.16 23.72 -5.52
CA SER A 257 -4.01 23.68 -4.06
C SER A 257 -3.83 22.25 -3.54
N ARG A 258 -2.84 22.04 -2.67
CA ARG A 258 -2.58 20.75 -1.99
C ARG A 258 -3.78 20.31 -1.16
N LEU A 259 -4.47 21.26 -0.51
CA LEU A 259 -5.67 21.00 0.28
C LEU A 259 -6.79 20.48 -0.64
N CYS A 260 -7.14 21.21 -1.70
CA CYS A 260 -8.20 20.78 -2.62
C CYS A 260 -7.88 19.43 -3.28
N PHE A 261 -6.61 19.16 -3.56
CA PHE A 261 -6.17 17.88 -4.08
C PHE A 261 -6.41 16.76 -3.08
N ALA A 262 -5.98 16.93 -1.82
CA ALA A 262 -6.18 15.94 -0.77
C ALA A 262 -7.67 15.66 -0.49
N VAL A 263 -8.55 16.66 -0.56
CA VAL A 263 -10.01 16.46 -0.47
C VAL A 263 -10.54 15.59 -1.60
N LYS A 264 -10.09 15.83 -2.84
CA LYS A 264 -10.49 15.02 -4.00
C LYS A 264 -10.00 13.57 -3.89
N VAL A 265 -8.78 13.38 -3.35
CA VAL A 265 -8.22 12.04 -3.12
C VAL A 265 -8.96 11.33 -1.98
N TYR A 266 -9.32 12.03 -0.91
CA TYR A 266 -10.19 11.48 0.13
C TYR A 266 -11.51 10.99 -0.46
N ALA A 267 -12.17 11.85 -1.26
CA ALA A 267 -13.48 11.55 -1.82
C ALA A 267 -13.44 10.33 -2.75
N ILE A 268 -12.42 10.23 -3.61
CA ILE A 268 -12.27 9.07 -4.50
C ILE A 268 -11.93 7.79 -3.70
N ALA A 269 -11.11 7.90 -2.65
CA ALA A 269 -10.79 6.78 -1.78
C ALA A 269 -12.02 6.25 -1.04
N ASN A 270 -12.87 7.13 -0.53
CA ASN A 270 -14.14 6.73 0.08
C ASN A 270 -15.08 6.10 -0.95
N LYS A 271 -15.23 6.73 -2.12
CA LYS A 271 -16.11 6.25 -3.21
C LYS A 271 -15.77 4.82 -3.63
N TYR A 272 -14.49 4.50 -3.75
CA TYR A 272 -14.02 3.16 -4.12
C TYR A 272 -13.64 2.31 -2.90
N GLN A 273 -14.01 2.72 -1.69
CA GLN A 273 -13.78 1.97 -0.44
C GLN A 273 -12.33 1.49 -0.28
N ILE A 274 -11.40 2.44 -0.30
CA ILE A 274 -9.97 2.20 -0.07
C ILE A 274 -9.55 2.94 1.22
N PRO A 275 -9.75 2.33 2.41
CA PRO A 275 -9.59 3.02 3.68
C PRO A 275 -8.18 3.54 3.94
N GLU A 276 -7.15 2.84 3.47
CA GLU A 276 -5.77 3.27 3.71
C GLU A 276 -5.40 4.53 2.90
N LEU A 277 -5.85 4.63 1.64
CA LEU A 277 -5.70 5.86 0.86
C LEU A 277 -6.49 7.02 1.49
N GLN A 278 -7.70 6.73 1.98
CA GLN A 278 -8.52 7.70 2.71
C GLN A 278 -7.79 8.20 3.97
N ARG A 279 -7.21 7.29 4.75
CA ARG A 279 -6.40 7.60 5.95
C ARG A 279 -5.19 8.46 5.61
N LEU A 280 -4.44 8.13 4.56
CA LEU A 280 -3.28 8.90 4.11
C LEU A 280 -3.69 10.30 3.61
N ALA A 281 -4.82 10.41 2.91
CA ALA A 281 -5.40 11.70 2.53
C ALA A 281 -5.78 12.54 3.75
N THR A 282 -6.38 11.93 4.78
CA THR A 282 -6.66 12.60 6.07
C THR A 282 -5.40 13.13 6.74
N VAL A 283 -4.35 12.31 6.84
CA VAL A 283 -3.06 12.75 7.42
C VAL A 283 -2.49 13.94 6.66
N MET A 284 -2.58 13.94 5.32
CA MET A 284 -2.16 15.10 4.52
C MET A 284 -3.03 16.34 4.83
N LEU A 285 -4.35 16.19 4.89
CA LEU A 285 -5.27 17.29 5.26
C LEU A 285 -4.94 17.87 6.65
N GLU A 286 -4.67 17.00 7.62
CA GLU A 286 -4.28 17.38 8.99
C GLU A 286 -2.90 18.02 9.05
N SER A 287 -1.96 17.66 8.17
CA SER A 287 -0.65 18.31 8.10
C SER A 287 -0.72 19.73 7.52
N LEU A 288 -1.53 19.91 6.46
CA LEU A 288 -1.70 21.20 5.79
C LEU A 288 -2.44 22.21 6.68
N TYR A 289 -3.21 21.71 7.65
CA TYR A 289 -3.94 22.46 8.67
C TYR A 289 -3.07 23.49 9.42
N LEU A 290 -1.80 23.18 9.66
CA LEU A 290 -0.94 23.96 10.55
C LEU A 290 -0.34 25.21 9.90
N ASP A 291 -0.43 25.34 8.57
CA ASP A 291 0.25 26.39 7.80
C ASP A 291 -0.70 27.34 7.03
N PHE A 292 -2.00 27.40 7.39
CA PHE A 292 -2.96 28.25 6.67
C PHE A 292 -2.77 29.74 6.95
N THR A 293 -1.91 30.39 6.17
CA THR A 293 -1.76 31.85 6.13
C THR A 293 -2.67 32.54 5.10
N GLU A 294 -3.27 31.80 4.15
CA GLU A 294 -4.01 32.38 3.01
C GLU A 294 -5.51 32.00 2.97
N ILE A 295 -6.37 33.00 3.27
CA ILE A 295 -7.84 32.92 3.23
C ILE A 295 -8.42 32.43 1.87
N PRO A 296 -7.86 32.75 0.69
CA PRO A 296 -8.41 32.30 -0.60
C PRO A 296 -8.46 30.78 -0.76
N GLU A 297 -7.46 30.06 -0.26
CA GLU A 297 -7.36 28.60 -0.40
C GLU A 297 -8.44 27.89 0.40
N PHE A 298 -8.79 28.49 1.53
CA PHE A 298 -9.90 28.07 2.37
C PHE A 298 -11.22 28.17 1.61
N ILE A 299 -11.50 29.32 1.00
CA ILE A 299 -12.73 29.55 0.22
C ILE A 299 -12.84 28.57 -0.96
N ILE A 300 -11.75 28.30 -1.67
CA ILE A 300 -11.72 27.32 -2.77
C ILE A 300 -12.08 25.92 -2.25
N MET A 301 -11.54 25.50 -1.10
CA MET A 301 -11.90 24.22 -0.52
C MET A 301 -13.41 24.13 -0.23
N PHE A 302 -14.01 25.17 0.36
CA PHE A 302 -15.45 25.15 0.63
C PHE A 302 -16.34 25.21 -0.62
N SER A 303 -15.84 25.68 -1.76
CA SER A 303 -16.55 25.51 -3.04
C SER A 303 -16.57 24.06 -3.54
N VAL A 304 -15.67 23.23 -3.03
CA VAL A 304 -15.48 21.83 -3.42
C VAL A 304 -16.21 20.87 -2.47
N VAL A 305 -16.27 21.18 -1.17
CA VAL A 305 -16.92 20.34 -0.14
C VAL A 305 -18.38 19.97 -0.45
N PRO A 306 -19.26 20.89 -0.90
CA PRO A 306 -20.64 20.57 -1.26
C PRO A 306 -20.76 19.47 -2.32
N LYS A 307 -19.74 19.29 -3.16
CA LYS A 307 -19.73 18.24 -4.20
C LYS A 307 -19.55 16.84 -3.61
N TYR A 308 -19.12 16.74 -2.35
CA TYR A 308 -18.79 15.50 -1.66
C TYR A 308 -19.62 15.31 -0.38
N THR A 309 -20.72 16.04 -0.21
CA THR A 309 -21.65 15.88 0.93
C THR A 309 -22.47 14.59 0.87
N TYR A 310 -22.30 13.77 -0.17
CA TYR A 310 -22.86 12.41 -0.25
C TYR A 310 -22.04 11.39 0.53
N LEU A 311 -20.86 11.77 1.04
CA LEU A 311 -20.05 10.89 1.86
C LEU A 311 -20.79 10.67 3.19
N GLU A 312 -21.11 9.42 3.51
CA GLU A 312 -21.77 9.04 4.77
C GLU A 312 -20.90 9.32 6.02
N ASP A 313 -19.61 9.57 5.80
CA ASP A 313 -18.61 9.83 6.83
C ASP A 313 -18.45 11.33 7.12
N ASP A 314 -18.77 11.71 8.36
CA ASP A 314 -18.66 13.06 8.89
C ASP A 314 -17.20 13.53 9.09
N THR A 315 -16.20 12.65 8.97
CA THR A 315 -14.78 12.95 9.25
C THR A 315 -14.27 14.17 8.49
N LEU A 316 -14.58 14.31 7.20
CA LEU A 316 -14.20 15.50 6.43
C LEU A 316 -14.88 16.77 6.98
N LEU A 317 -16.18 16.71 7.25
CA LEU A 317 -16.93 17.86 7.77
C LEU A 317 -16.42 18.26 9.17
N GLU A 318 -16.04 17.31 10.01
CA GLU A 318 -15.45 17.55 11.33
C GLU A 318 -14.04 18.14 11.24
N LEU A 319 -13.22 17.66 10.31
CA LEU A 319 -11.92 18.25 10.00
C LEU A 319 -12.07 19.72 9.56
N PHE A 320 -13.01 20.00 8.66
CA PHE A 320 -13.26 21.36 8.19
C PHE A 320 -13.86 22.25 9.28
N ALA A 321 -14.81 21.75 10.07
CA ALA A 321 -15.39 22.50 11.16
C ALA A 321 -14.31 22.93 12.18
N ARG A 322 -13.40 22.02 12.55
CA ARG A 322 -12.25 22.35 13.41
C ARG A 322 -11.36 23.44 12.78
N ALA A 323 -11.10 23.35 11.48
CA ALA A 323 -10.30 24.34 10.75
C ALA A 323 -10.96 25.72 10.69
N ILE A 324 -12.28 25.75 10.46
CA ILE A 324 -13.09 26.98 10.52
C ILE A 324 -12.97 27.59 11.91
N VAL A 325 -13.22 26.81 12.97
CA VAL A 325 -13.25 27.34 14.33
C VAL A 325 -11.93 27.98 14.74
N ARG A 326 -10.78 27.39 14.40
CA ARG A 326 -9.48 28.01 14.71
C ARG A 326 -9.22 29.31 13.94
N ASN A 327 -9.80 29.48 12.75
CA ASN A 327 -9.55 30.64 11.87
C ASN A 327 -10.76 31.58 11.71
N VAL A 328 -11.85 31.35 12.44
CA VAL A 328 -13.17 31.95 12.16
C VAL A 328 -13.13 33.49 12.17
N LYS A 329 -12.29 34.11 13.00
CA LYS A 329 -12.15 35.58 13.06
C LYS A 329 -11.65 36.18 11.74
N ALA A 330 -10.71 35.53 11.07
CA ALA A 330 -10.16 35.98 9.80
C ALA A 330 -11.14 35.66 8.66
N LEU A 331 -11.68 34.45 8.67
CA LEU A 331 -12.58 33.92 7.65
C LEU A 331 -13.92 34.68 7.59
N TRP A 332 -14.48 35.04 8.75
CA TRP A 332 -15.77 35.73 8.82
C TRP A 332 -15.76 37.13 8.19
N LYS A 333 -14.58 37.72 7.97
CA LYS A 333 -14.44 38.98 7.25
C LYS A 333 -14.68 38.81 5.75
N SER A 334 -14.44 37.63 5.17
CA SER A 334 -14.74 37.34 3.76
C SER A 334 -16.24 37.21 3.55
N GLU A 335 -16.75 37.90 2.53
CA GLU A 335 -18.15 37.76 2.10
C GLU A 335 -18.39 36.42 1.42
N GLU A 336 -17.40 35.95 0.65
CA GLU A 336 -17.42 34.68 -0.05
C GLU A 336 -17.51 33.51 0.93
N PHE A 337 -16.72 33.53 2.01
CA PHE A 337 -16.80 32.51 3.05
C PHE A 337 -18.18 32.48 3.72
N ARG A 338 -18.75 33.66 4.03
CA ARG A 338 -20.09 33.76 4.61
C ARG A 338 -21.16 33.15 3.70
N LYS A 339 -21.11 33.42 2.39
CA LYS A 339 -22.01 32.81 1.40
C LYS A 339 -21.88 31.29 1.35
N VAL A 340 -20.67 30.75 1.43
CA VAL A 340 -20.50 29.29 1.37
C VAL A 340 -21.03 28.61 2.64
N VAL A 341 -20.79 29.19 3.81
CA VAL A 341 -21.39 28.70 5.06
C VAL A 341 -22.91 28.77 4.95
N GLU A 342 -23.48 29.91 4.52
CA GLU A 342 -24.93 30.10 4.34
C GLU A 342 -25.57 29.02 3.43
N GLN A 343 -24.88 28.63 2.36
CA GLN A 343 -25.35 27.64 1.39
C GLN A 343 -25.16 26.18 1.81
N ASN A 344 -24.45 25.89 2.91
CA ASN A 344 -24.14 24.52 3.33
C ASN A 344 -24.57 24.26 4.78
N HIS A 345 -25.83 23.84 4.95
CA HIS A 345 -26.42 23.59 6.27
C HIS A 345 -25.69 22.52 7.09
N MET A 346 -25.20 21.44 6.47
CA MET A 346 -24.45 20.40 7.20
C MET A 346 -23.15 20.94 7.77
N LEU A 347 -22.45 21.77 6.99
CA LEU A 347 -21.26 22.45 7.44
C LEU A 347 -21.59 23.46 8.56
N GLN A 348 -22.68 24.23 8.44
CA GLN A 348 -23.13 25.13 9.51
C GLN A 348 -23.30 24.37 10.83
N THR A 349 -24.02 23.25 10.81
CA THR A 349 -24.25 22.44 12.01
C THR A 349 -22.94 21.97 12.63
N LYS A 350 -22.03 21.39 11.84
CA LYS A 350 -20.73 20.89 12.36
C LYS A 350 -19.84 22.01 12.88
N VAL A 351 -19.86 23.19 12.26
CA VAL A 351 -19.15 24.38 12.75
C VAL A 351 -19.73 24.86 14.08
N LEU A 352 -21.06 24.93 14.19
CA LEU A 352 -21.75 25.32 15.43
C LEU A 352 -21.49 24.32 16.56
N ASP A 353 -21.54 23.02 16.28
CA ASP A 353 -21.20 21.96 17.24
C ASP A 353 -19.73 22.10 17.70
N SER A 354 -18.80 22.32 16.77
CA SER A 354 -17.38 22.53 17.07
C SER A 354 -17.13 23.81 17.88
N LEU A 355 -17.85 24.90 17.59
CA LEU A 355 -17.80 26.15 18.36
C LEU A 355 -18.33 25.95 19.78
N ALA A 356 -19.43 25.21 19.95
CA ALA A 356 -20.01 24.91 21.25
C ALA A 356 -19.04 24.08 22.13
N LEU A 357 -18.32 23.13 21.54
CA LEU A 357 -17.29 22.34 22.22
C LEU A 357 -16.05 23.18 22.61
N CYS A 358 -15.75 24.25 21.87
CA CYS A 358 -14.61 25.13 22.12
C CYS A 358 -14.85 26.23 23.18
N GLN A 359 -16.05 26.33 23.77
CA GLN A 359 -16.46 27.34 24.76
C GLN A 359 -15.60 27.39 26.03
N THR A 360 -14.69 26.44 26.26
CA THR A 360 -13.75 26.45 27.39
C THR A 360 -12.56 27.41 27.23
N THR A 361 -12.36 28.07 26.07
CA THR A 361 -11.12 28.86 25.82
C THR A 361 -11.30 30.29 25.33
N TRP A 362 -12.53 30.79 25.16
CA TRP A 362 -12.78 32.09 24.51
C TRP A 362 -13.00 33.22 25.52
N GLY A 363 -11.90 33.65 26.16
CA GLY A 363 -11.85 34.83 27.02
C GLY A 363 -11.40 36.09 26.28
N ALA A 364 -12.10 37.19 26.57
CA ALA A 364 -11.71 38.60 26.45
C ALA A 364 -11.85 39.37 25.10
N GLU A 365 -12.74 40.37 25.22
CA GLU A 365 -12.71 41.77 24.78
C GLU A 365 -13.17 42.26 23.41
N ASN A 366 -13.28 41.46 22.35
CA ASN A 366 -13.96 41.93 21.11
C ASN A 366 -14.46 40.79 20.20
N VAL A 367 -14.92 39.69 20.80
CA VAL A 367 -15.26 38.44 20.11
C VAL A 367 -16.72 38.09 20.38
N PRO A 368 -17.47 37.53 19.41
CA PRO A 368 -18.83 37.12 19.67
C PRO A 368 -18.90 36.14 20.84
N ILE A 369 -19.68 36.49 21.88
CA ILE A 369 -19.99 35.56 22.97
C ILE A 369 -21.00 34.56 22.41
N VAL A 370 -20.57 33.32 22.24
CA VAL A 370 -21.45 32.20 21.88
C VAL A 370 -22.13 31.76 23.18
N ALA A 371 -23.45 31.97 23.28
CA ALA A 371 -24.20 31.40 24.40
C ALA A 371 -24.22 29.86 24.31
N PRO A 372 -24.34 29.13 25.43
CA PRO A 372 -24.53 27.68 25.41
C PRO A 372 -25.67 27.28 24.49
N MET A 373 -25.47 26.20 23.72
CA MET A 373 -26.49 25.67 22.81
C MET A 373 -27.74 25.31 23.61
N SER A 374 -28.87 25.89 23.24
CA SER A 374 -30.15 25.68 23.91
C SER A 374 -31.00 24.75 23.05
N VAL A 375 -31.55 23.70 23.64
CA VAL A 375 -32.51 22.81 22.98
C VAL A 375 -33.90 23.29 23.34
N LEU A 376 -34.66 23.75 22.35
CA LEU A 376 -36.05 24.15 22.54
C LEU A 376 -36.94 22.91 22.79
N PRO A 377 -38.12 23.07 23.41
CA PRO A 377 -39.09 21.99 23.58
C PRO A 377 -39.52 21.30 22.28
N SER A 378 -39.32 21.96 21.13
CA SER A 378 -39.53 21.43 19.78
C SER A 378 -38.43 20.46 19.32
N GLY A 379 -37.35 20.28 20.08
CA GLY A 379 -36.15 19.53 19.67
C GLY A 379 -35.15 20.34 18.84
N GLU A 380 -35.49 21.59 18.51
CA GLU A 380 -34.65 22.50 17.74
C GLU A 380 -33.45 23.00 18.55
N ARG A 381 -32.25 22.93 17.97
CA ARG A 381 -31.02 23.43 18.60
C ARG A 381 -30.77 24.87 18.19
N VAL A 382 -30.57 25.74 19.18
CA VAL A 382 -30.42 27.18 18.96
C VAL A 382 -29.15 27.69 19.61
N VAL A 383 -28.40 28.53 18.88
CA VAL A 383 -27.20 29.21 19.37
C VAL A 383 -27.37 30.71 19.19
N ASN A 384 -27.15 31.47 20.27
CA ASN A 384 -27.12 32.93 20.20
C ASN A 384 -25.65 33.39 20.09
N LEU A 385 -25.32 34.08 19.01
CA LEU A 385 -24.02 34.71 18.79
C LEU A 385 -24.12 36.20 19.08
N ARG A 386 -23.42 36.68 20.12
CA ARG A 386 -23.49 38.08 20.55
C ARG A 386 -22.24 38.85 20.13
N PHE A 387 -22.31 39.72 19.13
CA PHE A 387 -21.17 40.41 18.52
C PHE A 387 -20.91 41.80 19.14
N GLY A 388 -19.67 42.04 19.57
CA GLY A 388 -19.15 43.37 19.96
C GLY A 388 -19.78 44.00 21.21
N ARG A 389 -19.29 45.18 21.62
CA ARG A 389 -19.81 45.95 22.79
C ARG A 389 -21.28 46.41 22.63
N ASN A 390 -21.81 46.39 21.41
CA ASN A 390 -23.11 46.99 21.06
C ASN A 390 -24.29 46.01 21.25
N GLY A 391 -24.02 44.77 21.70
CA GLY A 391 -25.05 43.82 22.10
C GLY A 391 -25.83 43.14 20.96
N SER A 392 -25.42 43.30 19.70
CA SER A 392 -26.06 42.67 18.55
C SER A 392 -26.05 41.15 18.70
N THR A 393 -27.23 40.54 18.81
CA THR A 393 -27.39 39.10 19.00
C THR A 393 -28.02 38.49 17.76
N ILE A 394 -27.33 37.55 17.13
CA ILE A 394 -27.86 36.76 16.01
C ILE A 394 -28.21 35.37 16.55
N ARG A 395 -29.44 34.93 16.31
CA ARG A 395 -29.95 33.62 16.73
C ARG A 395 -29.92 32.67 15.54
N TYR A 396 -29.11 31.63 15.64
CA TYR A 396 -29.04 30.55 14.65
C TYR A 396 -29.80 29.35 15.17
N SER A 397 -30.62 28.72 14.32
CA SER A 397 -31.29 27.46 14.63
C SER A 397 -30.84 26.35 13.69
N SER A 398 -30.97 25.10 14.14
CA SER A 398 -30.69 23.91 13.32
C SER A 398 -31.64 23.73 12.14
N THR A 399 -32.68 24.57 12.00
CA THR A 399 -33.65 24.54 10.89
C THR A 399 -33.49 25.71 9.91
N GLY A 400 -32.60 26.68 10.20
CA GLY A 400 -32.34 27.86 9.38
C GLY A 400 -32.17 29.14 10.20
N GLU A 401 -31.97 30.27 9.52
CA GLU A 401 -31.82 31.58 10.18
C GLU A 401 -33.17 32.08 10.71
N VAL A 402 -33.28 32.34 12.01
CA VAL A 402 -34.45 33.05 12.57
C VAL A 402 -34.07 34.52 12.70
N ALA A 403 -34.71 35.35 11.88
CA ALA A 403 -34.40 36.75 11.62
C ALA A 403 -34.05 37.64 12.83
N SER A 404 -33.24 38.66 12.53
CA SER A 404 -32.71 39.69 13.43
C SER A 404 -33.73 40.28 14.40
N ALA A 405 -33.33 40.50 15.64
CA ALA A 405 -34.06 41.40 16.54
C ALA A 405 -33.16 42.55 16.99
N LYS A 406 -33.65 43.77 16.69
CA LYS A 406 -33.23 45.05 17.28
C LYS A 406 -33.15 44.97 18.81
N HIS A 407 -32.33 45.86 19.36
CA HIS A 407 -32.02 46.11 20.78
C HIS A 407 -33.02 45.53 21.78
N TRP A 408 -32.50 44.68 22.68
CA TRP A 408 -33.02 44.45 24.02
C TRP A 408 -31.98 44.95 25.03
#